data_AF-A0A7V4J648-F1
#
_entry.id   AF-A0A7V4J648-F1
#
_cell.length_a   1.000
_cell.length_b   1.000
_cell.length_c   1.000
_cell.angle_alpha   90.00
_cell.angle_beta   90.00
_cell.angle_gamma   90.00
#
_symmetry.space_group_name_H-M   'P 1'
#
loop_
_entity.id
_entity.type
_entity.pdbx_description
1 polymer ?
#
loop_
_entity_poly.entity_id
_entity_poly.type
_entity_poly.pdbx_seq_one_letter_code
_entity_poly.pdbx_strand_id
1 'polypeptide(L)'
;MATRKLIMPTLCPACGARFTAPAEGIIDVGSDPGLKGRFLRGQTNVTRCPQCGAETMMNTPLLYHDPDHELALVLMPVELALHHNDQQRIIGDLTNALINSLPPERRKGYLLSPQTFFTMQSLVDRILQAEGITPEMIERQRARGRLIETFLQARDEETLRALVKEHDAELDYEFFQVLTASAQSAQADGHPELARALMGLRALLAEMSATARSAVAEVNAALGMGETITRDELLARLKSAKDDQEWDALVAAGRPLLDYAFFQNLTAQIDAAPDADTAAQLR
;
A
#
# COMPACT_ATOMS: atom_id res chain seq x y z
N MET A 1 25.11 15.50 6.63
CA MET A 1 23.67 15.25 6.90
C MET A 1 23.37 15.79 8.28
N ALA A 2 22.35 16.65 8.42
CA ALA A 2 21.84 16.99 9.73
C ALA A 2 21.17 15.75 10.32
N THR A 3 21.87 15.02 11.18
CA THR A 3 21.28 13.91 11.94
C THR A 3 21.27 14.33 13.40
N ARG A 4 20.09 14.62 13.94
CA ARG A 4 19.91 14.76 15.39
C ARG A 4 19.28 13.47 15.89
N LYS A 5 20.10 12.59 16.45
CA LYS A 5 19.58 11.38 17.10
C LYS A 5 18.96 11.76 18.43
N LEU A 6 17.69 11.42 18.57
CA LEU A 6 16.93 11.49 19.82
C LEU A 6 16.91 10.10 20.44
N ILE A 7 16.93 9.99 21.76
CA ILE A 7 16.66 8.73 22.46
C ILE A 7 15.24 8.82 23.00
N MET A 8 14.35 7.97 22.49
CA MET A 8 12.91 8.08 22.74
C MET A 8 12.41 6.87 23.53
N PRO A 9 11.59 7.08 24.58
CA PRO A 9 10.84 6.00 25.19
C PRO A 9 9.82 5.46 24.18
N THR A 10 9.77 4.13 24.04
CA THR A 10 8.93 3.42 23.07
C THR A 10 8.13 2.33 23.78
N LEU A 11 6.87 2.18 23.39
CA LEU A 11 5.98 1.09 23.82
C LEU A 11 5.74 0.17 22.62
N CYS A 12 6.05 -1.12 22.76
CA CYS A 12 5.72 -2.11 21.74
C CYS A 12 4.20 -2.41 21.77
N PRO A 13 3.45 -2.18 20.68
CA PRO A 13 2.02 -2.47 20.63
C PRO A 13 1.72 -3.97 20.62
N ALA A 14 2.67 -4.81 20.19
CA ALA A 14 2.48 -6.26 20.07
C ALA A 14 2.59 -7.00 21.42
N CYS A 15 3.52 -6.59 22.30
CA CYS A 15 3.76 -7.30 23.57
C CYS A 15 3.75 -6.39 24.82
N GLY A 16 3.54 -5.08 24.66
CA GLY A 16 3.51 -4.12 25.76
C GLY A 16 4.88 -3.77 26.37
N ALA A 17 5.98 -4.30 25.83
CA ALA A 17 7.32 -4.00 26.33
C ALA A 17 7.65 -2.50 26.20
N ARG A 18 8.26 -1.94 27.25
CA ARG A 18 8.76 -0.56 27.28
C ARG A 18 10.28 -0.57 27.14
N PHE A 19 10.81 0.20 26.21
CA PHE A 19 12.25 0.29 25.96
C PHE A 19 12.60 1.68 25.41
N THR A 20 13.89 1.97 25.26
CA THR A 20 14.35 3.19 24.59
C THR A 20 14.97 2.82 23.25
N ALA A 21 14.79 3.68 22.25
CA ALA A 21 15.34 3.49 20.93
C ALA A 21 15.80 4.83 20.33
N PRO A 22 16.84 4.82 19.49
CA PRO A 22 17.28 6.01 18.77
C PRO A 22 16.30 6.34 17.66
N ALA A 23 15.92 7.62 17.54
CA ALA A 23 15.10 8.16 16.47
C ALA A 23 15.84 9.31 15.76
N GLU A 24 15.64 9.44 14.46
CA GLU A 24 16.08 10.60 13.70
C GLU A 24 15.13 11.76 13.95
N GLY A 25 15.66 12.87 14.44
CA GLY A 25 14.92 14.11 14.68
C GLY A 25 14.86 15.04 13.46
N ILE A 26 15.67 14.80 12.44
CA ILE A 26 15.70 15.61 11.21
C ILE A 26 15.71 14.68 9.99
N ILE A 27 14.76 14.89 9.08
CA ILE A 27 14.70 14.29 7.76
C ILE A 27 14.96 15.40 6.74
N ASP A 28 16.21 15.49 6.28
CA ASP A 28 16.64 16.46 5.27
C ASP A 28 16.74 15.80 3.89
N VAL A 29 15.67 15.88 3.09
CA VAL A 29 15.61 15.24 1.77
C VAL A 29 16.52 15.92 0.75
N GLY A 30 16.94 17.15 1.02
CA GLY A 30 17.97 17.84 0.23
C GLY A 30 19.36 17.20 0.36
N SER A 31 19.58 16.40 1.41
CA SER A 31 20.83 15.67 1.63
C SER A 31 20.79 14.22 1.15
N ASP A 32 19.62 13.58 1.15
CA ASP A 32 19.36 12.26 0.56
C ASP A 32 17.93 12.20 0.03
N PRO A 33 17.72 12.24 -1.30
CA PRO A 33 16.40 12.16 -1.92
C PRO A 33 15.63 10.88 -1.56
N GLY A 34 16.33 9.78 -1.23
CA GLY A 34 15.72 8.53 -0.80
C GLY A 34 14.99 8.62 0.54
N LEU A 35 15.31 9.64 1.37
CA LEU A 35 14.62 9.88 2.63
C LEU A 35 13.14 10.22 2.43
N LYS A 36 12.77 10.95 1.38
CA LYS A 36 11.38 11.33 1.12
C LYS A 36 10.50 10.10 0.96
N GLY A 37 10.89 9.19 0.07
CA GLY A 37 10.17 7.94 -0.16
C GLY A 37 10.07 7.07 1.10
N ARG A 38 11.16 6.94 1.87
CA ARG A 38 11.13 6.20 3.14
C ARG A 38 10.19 6.85 4.16
N PHE A 39 10.23 8.18 4.26
CA PHE A 39 9.38 8.94 5.18
C PHE A 39 7.90 8.78 4.83
N LEU A 40 7.54 8.97 3.56
CA LEU A 40 6.15 8.84 3.08
C LEU A 40 5.60 7.42 3.22
N ARG A 41 6.45 6.39 3.16
CA ARG A 41 6.06 4.99 3.41
C ARG A 41 6.07 4.60 4.89
N GLY A 42 6.35 5.52 5.82
CA GLY A 42 6.43 5.21 7.25
C GLY A 42 7.63 4.32 7.63
N GLN A 43 8.66 4.26 6.80
CA GLN A 43 9.88 3.45 7.01
C GLN A 43 10.97 4.20 7.78
N THR A 44 10.70 5.44 8.20
CA THR A 44 11.58 6.23 9.07
C THR A 44 11.19 6.07 10.53
N ASN A 45 12.15 6.15 11.45
CA ASN A 45 11.90 6.01 12.88
C ASN A 45 11.14 4.71 13.24
N VAL A 46 11.44 3.64 12.52
CA VAL A 46 11.00 2.28 12.83
C VAL A 46 12.07 1.60 13.68
N THR A 47 11.65 0.95 14.76
CA THR A 47 12.53 0.18 15.63
C THR A 47 12.01 -1.23 15.82
N ARG A 48 12.92 -2.18 16.08
CA ARG A 48 12.57 -3.57 16.37
C ARG A 48 12.53 -3.79 17.87
N CYS A 49 11.39 -4.28 18.37
CA CYS A 49 11.24 -4.60 19.78
C CYS A 49 12.25 -5.67 20.20
N PRO A 50 13.08 -5.44 21.22
CA PRO A 50 14.07 -6.41 21.67
C PRO A 50 13.45 -7.65 22.34
N GLN A 51 12.16 -7.58 22.72
CA GLN A 51 11.48 -8.66 23.44
C GLN A 51 10.74 -9.64 22.52
N CYS A 52 10.00 -9.14 21.52
CA CYS A 52 9.21 -10.00 20.62
C CYS A 52 9.61 -9.90 19.15
N GLY A 53 10.55 -9.03 18.79
CA GLY A 53 11.01 -8.85 17.42
C GLY A 53 10.05 -8.08 16.50
N ALA A 54 8.89 -7.64 17.00
CA ALA A 54 7.95 -6.84 16.23
C ALA A 54 8.55 -5.47 15.85
N GLU A 55 8.27 -5.00 14.65
CA GLU A 55 8.62 -3.65 14.22
C GLU A 55 7.60 -2.64 14.74
N THR A 56 8.06 -1.47 15.13
CA THR A 56 7.23 -0.42 15.74
C THR A 56 7.69 0.93 15.24
N MET A 57 6.76 1.68 14.66
CA MET A 57 6.99 3.08 14.32
C MET A 57 7.00 3.91 15.61
N MET A 58 8.05 4.69 15.81
CA MET A 58 8.18 5.56 16.97
C MET A 58 7.47 6.88 16.71
N ASN A 59 6.67 7.32 17.67
CA ASN A 59 6.03 8.63 17.63
C ASN A 59 6.98 9.67 18.24
N THR A 60 7.65 10.46 17.40
CA THR A 60 8.77 11.32 17.83
C THR A 60 8.65 12.72 17.24
N PRO A 61 9.08 13.78 17.95
CA PRO A 61 9.24 15.09 17.33
C PRO A 61 10.23 14.99 16.17
N LEU A 62 9.90 15.63 15.05
CA LEU A 62 10.67 15.50 13.82
C LEU A 62 10.62 16.80 13.02
N LEU A 63 11.73 17.20 12.42
CA LEU A 63 11.77 18.24 11.40
C LEU A 63 11.99 17.61 10.01
N TYR A 64 11.01 17.78 9.13
CA TYR A 64 11.12 17.47 7.71
C TYR A 64 11.57 18.71 6.94
N HIS A 65 12.60 18.56 6.11
CA HIS A 65 13.17 19.63 5.30
C HIS A 65 13.29 19.21 3.83
N ASP A 66 12.68 20.00 2.95
CA ASP A 66 12.71 19.84 1.49
C ASP A 66 13.06 21.20 0.86
N PRO A 67 14.31 21.39 0.41
CA PRO A 67 14.75 22.68 -0.11
C PRO A 67 14.17 23.02 -1.48
N ASP A 68 13.75 22.02 -2.27
CA ASP A 68 13.20 22.21 -3.61
C ASP A 68 11.80 22.83 -3.53
N HIS A 69 11.06 22.50 -2.47
CA HIS A 69 9.73 23.03 -2.19
C HIS A 69 9.71 24.10 -1.07
N GLU A 70 10.88 24.52 -0.60
CA GLU A 70 11.05 25.49 0.50
C GLU A 70 10.26 25.10 1.77
N LEU A 71 10.28 23.81 2.12
CA LEU A 71 9.57 23.27 3.28
C LEU A 71 10.50 23.13 4.48
N ALA A 72 10.06 23.69 5.60
CA ALA A 72 10.54 23.37 6.94
C ALA A 72 9.31 23.04 7.79
N LEU A 73 9.05 21.75 7.98
CA LEU A 73 7.84 21.26 8.66
C LEU A 73 8.24 20.52 9.92
N VAL A 74 7.62 20.83 11.04
CA VAL A 74 7.87 20.16 12.32
C VAL A 74 6.66 19.34 12.71
N LEU A 75 6.85 18.04 12.90
CA LEU A 75 5.90 17.19 13.60
C LEU A 75 6.14 17.31 15.11
N MET A 76 5.09 17.61 15.84
CA MET A 76 5.05 17.60 17.30
C MET A 76 3.88 16.71 17.75
N PRO A 77 4.10 15.40 17.97
CA PRO A 77 2.99 14.50 18.28
C PRO A 77 2.31 14.83 19.61
N VAL A 78 0.99 14.92 19.60
CA VAL A 78 0.17 15.27 20.78
C VAL A 78 0.24 14.20 21.87
N GLU A 79 0.52 12.96 21.49
CA GLU A 79 0.60 11.80 22.38
C GLU A 79 1.80 11.90 23.34
N LEU A 80 2.77 12.76 23.06
CA LEU A 80 3.89 13.04 23.95
C LEU A 80 3.51 13.92 25.14
N ALA A 81 2.32 14.53 25.12
CA ALA A 81 1.78 15.36 26.20
C ALA A 81 2.76 16.44 26.70
N LEU A 82 3.54 17.02 25.78
CA LEU A 82 4.57 18.03 26.11
C LEU A 82 3.93 19.39 26.45
N HIS A 83 4.49 20.08 27.44
CA HIS A 83 4.13 21.47 27.72
C HIS A 83 4.58 22.40 26.58
N HIS A 84 3.86 23.52 26.39
CA HIS A 84 4.14 24.48 25.31
C HIS A 84 5.60 24.95 25.26
N ASN A 85 6.21 25.23 26.42
CA ASN A 85 7.61 25.66 26.50
C ASN A 85 8.59 24.57 26.01
N ASP A 86 8.32 23.30 26.30
CA ASP A 86 9.15 22.20 25.81
C ASP A 86 8.99 22.01 24.31
N GLN A 87 7.76 22.17 23.78
CA GLN A 87 7.51 22.13 22.35
C GLN A 87 8.33 23.21 21.62
N GLN A 88 8.28 24.47 22.09
CA GLN A 88 9.04 25.58 21.51
C GLN A 88 10.55 25.34 21.58
N ARG A 89 11.05 24.82 22.72
CA ARG A 89 12.46 24.47 22.87
C ARG A 89 12.88 23.41 21.86
N ILE A 90 12.11 22.33 21.71
CA ILE A 90 12.39 21.25 20.74
C ILE A 90 12.35 21.78 19.30
N ILE A 91 11.37 22.60 18.95
CA ILE A 91 11.27 23.22 17.61
C ILE A 91 12.52 24.06 17.33
N GLY A 92 12.92 24.95 18.25
CA GLY A 92 14.11 25.78 18.10
C GLY A 92 15.38 24.95 17.98
N ASP A 93 15.50 23.92 18.81
CA ASP A 93 16.60 22.95 18.82
C ASP A 93 16.77 22.21 17.49
N LEU A 94 15.67 21.70 16.92
CA LEU A 94 15.67 21.03 15.62
C LEU A 94 15.99 22.00 14.48
N THR A 95 15.40 23.18 14.52
CA THR A 95 15.57 24.23 13.50
C THR A 95 17.03 24.71 13.45
N ASN A 96 17.61 25.02 14.61
CA ASN A 96 19.02 25.42 14.72
C ASN A 96 19.96 24.32 14.26
N ALA A 97 19.69 23.06 14.62
CA ALA A 97 20.48 21.92 14.19
C ALA A 97 20.46 21.76 12.65
N LEU A 98 19.30 21.94 12.01
CA LEU A 98 19.20 21.97 10.56
C LEU A 98 20.00 23.14 9.97
N ILE A 99 19.74 24.38 10.40
CA ILE A 99 20.40 25.58 9.85
C ILE A 99 21.92 25.47 9.95
N ASN A 100 22.44 25.01 11.09
CA ASN A 100 23.88 24.87 11.31
C ASN A 100 24.52 23.79 10.43
N SER A 101 23.74 22.80 9.97
CA SER A 101 24.21 21.77 9.04
C SER A 101 24.26 22.24 7.58
N LEU A 102 23.57 23.34 7.24
CA LEU A 102 23.45 23.83 5.87
C LEU A 102 24.58 24.86 5.55
N PRO A 103 25.09 24.85 4.31
CA PRO A 103 25.93 25.94 3.79
C PRO A 103 25.21 27.29 3.89
N PRO A 104 25.93 28.41 4.13
CA PRO A 104 25.32 29.74 4.28
C PRO A 104 24.35 30.12 3.15
N GLU A 105 24.65 29.75 1.92
CA GLU A 105 23.89 30.08 0.71
C GLU A 105 22.55 29.34 0.65
N ARG A 106 22.41 28.23 1.39
CA ARG A 106 21.19 27.42 1.48
C ARG A 106 20.33 27.80 2.68
N ARG A 107 20.78 28.72 3.55
CA ARG A 107 20.03 29.17 4.74
C ARG A 107 18.97 30.21 4.38
N LYS A 108 17.96 29.78 3.63
CA LYS A 108 16.84 30.64 3.19
C LYS A 108 15.89 30.99 4.34
N GLY A 109 15.11 32.06 4.15
CA GLY A 109 14.25 32.63 5.18
C GLY A 109 13.14 31.71 5.71
N TYR A 110 12.62 30.77 4.90
CA TYR A 110 11.56 29.85 5.34
C TYR A 110 11.98 28.96 6.53
N LEU A 111 13.29 28.71 6.69
CA LEU A 111 13.85 27.94 7.81
C LEU A 111 13.63 28.62 9.17
N LEU A 112 13.43 29.94 9.19
CA LEU A 112 13.22 30.72 10.41
C LEU A 112 11.77 30.70 10.88
N SER A 113 10.86 30.09 10.12
CA SER A 113 9.43 30.00 10.45
C SER A 113 8.87 28.63 10.07
N PRO A 114 9.35 27.55 10.74
CA PRO A 114 8.88 26.21 10.45
C PRO A 114 7.38 26.07 10.75
N GLN A 115 6.65 25.41 9.86
CA GLN A 115 5.22 25.11 10.06
C GLN A 115 5.10 23.90 10.99
N THR A 116 4.29 24.01 12.04
CA THR A 116 4.12 22.94 13.03
C THR A 116 2.85 22.13 12.75
N PHE A 117 2.98 20.81 12.81
CA PHE A 117 1.92 19.82 12.60
C PHE A 117 1.86 18.89 13.81
N PHE A 118 0.66 18.46 14.15
CA PHE A 118 0.40 17.65 15.36
C PHE A 118 0.12 16.18 15.06
N THR A 119 -0.01 15.84 13.78
CA THR A 119 -0.25 14.48 13.31
C THR A 119 0.65 14.17 12.12
N MET A 120 1.10 12.92 12.00
CA MET A 120 1.84 12.46 10.83
C MET A 120 1.06 12.72 9.54
N GLN A 121 -0.27 12.52 9.59
CA GLN A 121 -1.12 12.68 8.41
C GLN A 121 -1.13 14.11 7.87
N SER A 122 -1.34 15.11 8.73
CA SER A 122 -1.39 16.52 8.31
C SER A 122 -0.05 17.01 7.76
N LEU A 123 1.06 16.49 8.29
CA LEU A 123 2.40 16.75 7.79
C LEU A 123 2.60 16.14 6.40
N VAL A 124 2.25 14.85 6.22
CA VAL A 124 2.33 14.16 4.91
C VAL A 124 1.49 14.88 3.86
N ASP A 125 0.28 15.30 4.20
CA ASP A 125 -0.60 16.02 3.28
C ASP A 125 0.03 17.33 2.81
N ARG A 126 0.67 18.08 3.72
CA ARG A 126 1.38 19.31 3.37
C ARG A 126 2.53 19.06 2.39
N ILE A 127 3.25 17.94 2.56
CA ILE A 127 4.34 17.52 1.66
C ILE A 127 3.77 17.21 0.26
N LEU A 128 2.72 16.39 0.18
CA LEU A 128 2.10 16.02 -1.10
C LEU A 128 1.50 17.24 -1.83
N GLN A 129 0.89 18.18 -1.09
CA GLN A 129 0.40 19.44 -1.66
C GLN A 129 1.50 20.28 -2.27
N ALA A 130 2.70 20.29 -1.69
CA ALA A 130 3.83 21.00 -2.26
C ALA A 130 4.28 20.39 -3.60
N GLU A 131 4.04 19.10 -3.81
CA GLU A 131 4.28 18.38 -5.07
C GLU A 131 3.13 18.51 -6.08
N GLY A 132 2.12 19.35 -5.78
CA GLY A 132 0.98 19.59 -6.66
C GLY A 132 -0.16 18.57 -6.51
N ILE A 133 -0.12 17.70 -5.50
CA ILE A 133 -1.20 16.75 -5.22
C ILE A 133 -2.29 17.46 -4.40
N THR A 134 -3.48 17.59 -4.97
CA THR A 134 -4.56 18.34 -4.32
C THR A 134 -5.17 17.58 -3.14
N PRO A 135 -5.78 18.27 -2.16
CA PRO A 135 -6.51 17.60 -1.07
C PRO A 135 -7.60 16.64 -1.57
N GLU A 136 -8.25 16.99 -2.68
CA GLU A 136 -9.27 16.15 -3.32
C GLU A 136 -8.66 14.86 -3.89
N MET A 137 -7.50 14.94 -4.56
CA MET A 137 -6.78 13.75 -5.03
C MET A 137 -6.37 12.85 -3.87
N ILE A 138 -5.86 13.43 -2.78
CA ILE A 138 -5.50 12.69 -1.56
C ILE A 138 -6.74 11.99 -0.99
N GLU A 139 -7.87 12.70 -0.88
CA GLU A 139 -9.09 12.12 -0.31
C GLU A 139 -9.69 11.03 -1.19
N ARG A 140 -9.65 11.19 -2.52
CA ARG A 140 -10.05 10.13 -3.45
C ARG A 140 -9.21 8.86 -3.27
N GLN A 141 -7.89 9.01 -3.13
CA GLN A 141 -6.99 7.89 -2.88
C GLN A 141 -7.29 7.19 -1.54
N ARG A 142 -7.57 7.96 -0.48
CA ARG A 142 -7.94 7.40 0.83
C ARG A 142 -9.30 6.73 0.82
N ALA A 143 -10.28 7.30 0.13
CA ALA A 143 -11.60 6.71 0.01
C ALA A 143 -11.51 5.30 -0.60
N ARG A 144 -10.67 5.13 -1.63
CA ARG A 144 -10.38 3.80 -2.21
C ARG A 144 -9.74 2.86 -1.21
N GLY A 145 -8.73 3.31 -0.45
CA GLY A 145 -8.11 2.50 0.59
C GLY A 145 -9.11 2.02 1.65
N ARG A 146 -9.96 2.93 2.15
CA ARG A 146 -11.03 2.59 3.10
C ARG A 146 -12.03 1.61 2.51
N LEU A 147 -12.39 1.80 1.23
CA LEU A 147 -13.31 0.89 0.53
C LEU A 147 -12.71 -0.52 0.41
N ILE A 148 -11.40 -0.65 0.12
CA ILE A 148 -10.70 -1.94 0.15
C ILE A 148 -10.79 -2.58 1.53
N GLU A 149 -10.54 -1.82 2.60
CA GLU A 149 -10.67 -2.33 3.98
C GLU A 149 -12.09 -2.77 4.30
N THR A 150 -13.11 -2.00 3.90
CA THR A 150 -14.53 -2.36 4.05
C THR A 150 -14.83 -3.69 3.36
N PHE A 151 -14.36 -3.88 2.13
CA PHE A 151 -14.52 -5.13 1.41
C PHE A 151 -13.79 -6.31 2.05
N LEU A 152 -12.56 -6.12 2.56
CA LEU A 152 -11.82 -7.16 3.28
C LEU A 152 -12.48 -7.57 4.60
N GLN A 153 -13.25 -6.68 5.22
CA GLN A 153 -13.96 -6.94 6.47
C GLN A 153 -15.29 -7.68 6.27
N ALA A 154 -15.80 -7.77 5.04
CA ALA A 154 -17.02 -8.51 4.72
C ALA A 154 -16.80 -10.00 5.00
N ARG A 155 -17.56 -10.55 5.97
CA ARG A 155 -17.33 -11.92 6.48
C ARG A 155 -18.12 -12.99 5.74
N ASP A 156 -19.10 -12.59 4.94
CA ASP A 156 -20.00 -13.48 4.21
C ASP A 156 -20.33 -12.93 2.83
N GLU A 157 -20.75 -13.83 1.95
CA GLU A 157 -21.00 -13.54 0.54
C GLU A 157 -22.21 -12.61 0.34
N GLU A 158 -23.22 -12.67 1.22
CA GLU A 158 -24.41 -11.82 1.11
C GLU A 158 -24.08 -10.35 1.39
N THR A 159 -23.35 -10.10 2.48
CA THR A 159 -22.81 -8.78 2.82
C THR A 159 -21.92 -8.25 1.70
N LEU A 160 -21.05 -9.10 1.14
CA LEU A 160 -20.19 -8.70 0.04
C LEU A 160 -20.99 -8.33 -1.23
N ARG A 161 -22.01 -9.11 -1.60
CA ARG A 161 -22.89 -8.80 -2.74
C ARG A 161 -23.61 -7.46 -2.55
N ALA A 162 -24.07 -7.18 -1.33
CA ALA A 162 -24.70 -5.91 -1.01
C ALA A 162 -23.73 -4.73 -1.18
N LEU A 163 -22.52 -4.85 -0.63
CA LEU A 163 -21.46 -3.84 -0.76
C LEU A 163 -21.05 -3.60 -2.22
N VAL A 164 -20.88 -4.68 -3.01
CA VAL A 164 -20.56 -4.57 -4.44
C VAL A 164 -21.64 -3.79 -5.17
N LYS A 165 -22.91 -4.06 -4.88
CA LYS A 165 -24.03 -3.35 -5.51
C LYS A 165 -24.10 -1.88 -5.09
N GLU A 166 -23.83 -1.59 -3.82
CA GLU A 166 -23.81 -0.22 -3.28
C GLU A 166 -22.69 0.62 -3.89
N HIS A 167 -21.50 0.03 -4.04
CA HIS A 167 -20.28 0.71 -4.48
C HIS A 167 -19.89 0.40 -5.93
N ASP A 168 -20.79 -0.13 -6.76
CA ASP A 168 -20.45 -0.61 -8.11
C ASP A 168 -19.78 0.48 -8.98
N ALA A 169 -20.21 1.73 -8.83
CA ALA A 169 -19.64 2.87 -9.54
C ALA A 169 -18.23 3.26 -9.07
N GLU A 170 -17.86 2.90 -7.84
CA GLU A 170 -16.53 3.15 -7.26
C GLU A 170 -15.55 2.01 -7.57
N LEU A 171 -16.03 0.88 -8.11
CA LEU A 171 -15.22 -0.25 -8.58
C LEU A 171 -14.60 0.05 -9.97
N ASP A 172 -13.94 1.19 -10.06
CA ASP A 172 -13.35 1.74 -11.29
C ASP A 172 -11.90 1.30 -11.52
N TYR A 173 -11.34 1.70 -12.67
CA TYR A 173 -9.95 1.42 -13.03
C TYR A 173 -8.94 1.82 -11.94
N GLU A 174 -9.10 3.01 -11.37
CA GLU A 174 -8.18 3.54 -10.37
C GLU A 174 -8.30 2.78 -9.03
N PHE A 175 -9.49 2.34 -8.62
CA PHE A 175 -9.67 1.43 -7.48
C PHE A 175 -8.89 0.13 -7.67
N PHE A 176 -9.01 -0.50 -8.83
CA PHE A 176 -8.30 -1.75 -9.11
C PHE A 176 -6.79 -1.56 -9.30
N GLN A 177 -6.33 -0.40 -9.77
CA GLN A 177 -4.90 -0.06 -9.73
C GLN A 177 -4.39 -0.02 -8.29
N VAL A 178 -5.09 0.68 -7.39
CA VAL A 178 -4.69 0.81 -5.99
C VAL A 178 -4.71 -0.54 -5.27
N LEU A 179 -5.76 -1.34 -5.48
CA LEU A 179 -5.85 -2.69 -4.92
C LEU A 179 -4.70 -3.59 -5.39
N THR A 180 -4.37 -3.55 -6.69
CA THR A 180 -3.28 -4.34 -7.28
C THR A 180 -1.91 -3.89 -6.75
N ALA A 181 -1.65 -2.58 -6.72
CA ALA A 181 -0.41 -2.03 -6.18
C ALA A 181 -0.24 -2.34 -4.68
N SER A 182 -1.33 -2.31 -3.92
CA SER A 182 -1.32 -2.66 -2.49
C SER A 182 -0.96 -4.14 -2.27
N ALA A 183 -1.48 -5.04 -3.11
CA ALA A 183 -1.12 -6.45 -3.07
C ALA A 183 0.37 -6.69 -3.39
N GLN A 184 0.88 -5.99 -4.41
CA GLN A 184 2.30 -6.05 -4.79
C GLN A 184 3.21 -5.51 -3.68
N SER A 185 2.84 -4.40 -3.02
CA SER A 185 3.57 -3.85 -1.88
C SER A 185 3.58 -4.85 -0.73
N ALA A 186 2.42 -5.39 -0.34
CA ALA A 186 2.33 -6.39 0.72
C ALA A 186 3.23 -7.60 0.45
N GLN A 187 3.32 -8.05 -0.80
CA GLN A 187 4.23 -9.13 -1.19
C GLN A 187 5.70 -8.73 -1.01
N ALA A 188 6.09 -7.54 -1.48
CA ALA A 188 7.45 -7.02 -1.37
C ALA A 188 7.88 -6.77 0.09
N ASP A 189 6.93 -6.35 0.93
CA ASP A 189 7.12 -6.06 2.35
C ASP A 189 7.12 -7.33 3.23
N GLY A 190 7.01 -8.53 2.62
CA GLY A 190 7.06 -9.81 3.36
C GLY A 190 5.75 -10.21 4.03
N HIS A 191 4.62 -9.70 3.54
CA HIS A 191 3.26 -10.02 4.00
C HIS A 191 2.48 -10.83 2.93
N PRO A 192 2.90 -12.06 2.60
CA PRO A 192 2.31 -12.84 1.49
C PRO A 192 0.84 -13.22 1.72
N GLU A 193 0.42 -13.39 2.98
CA GLU A 193 -0.99 -13.69 3.31
C GLU A 193 -1.91 -12.50 3.00
N LEU A 194 -1.46 -11.27 3.31
CA LEU A 194 -2.19 -10.06 2.97
C LEU A 194 -2.22 -9.85 1.45
N ALA A 195 -1.10 -10.05 0.77
CA ALA A 195 -1.04 -9.98 -0.69
C ALA A 195 -2.03 -10.96 -1.34
N ARG A 196 -2.10 -12.20 -0.84
CA ARG A 196 -3.05 -13.20 -1.31
C ARG A 196 -4.50 -12.81 -1.03
N ALA A 197 -4.80 -12.27 0.15
CA ALA A 197 -6.14 -11.79 0.49
C ALA A 197 -6.59 -10.65 -0.44
N LEU A 198 -5.71 -9.68 -0.73
CA LEU A 198 -6.00 -8.56 -1.63
C LEU A 198 -6.23 -9.04 -3.08
N MET A 199 -5.41 -9.97 -3.58
CA MET A 199 -5.61 -10.56 -4.91
C MET A 199 -6.87 -11.42 -4.98
N GLY A 200 -7.19 -12.15 -3.92
CA GLY A 200 -8.44 -12.92 -3.82
C GLY A 200 -9.67 -12.01 -3.85
N LEU A 201 -9.64 -10.92 -3.08
CA LEU A 201 -10.69 -9.90 -3.12
C LEU A 201 -10.86 -9.34 -4.53
N ARG A 202 -9.76 -8.98 -5.20
CA ARG A 202 -9.77 -8.48 -6.57
C ARG A 202 -10.51 -9.42 -7.54
N ALA A 203 -10.20 -10.72 -7.47
CA ALA A 203 -10.85 -11.73 -8.31
C ALA A 203 -12.36 -11.83 -8.01
N LEU A 204 -12.72 -11.87 -6.73
CA LEU A 204 -14.09 -11.98 -6.27
C LEU A 204 -14.95 -10.78 -6.72
N LEU A 205 -14.43 -9.56 -6.59
CA LEU A 205 -15.13 -8.35 -7.06
C LEU A 205 -15.36 -8.38 -8.58
N ALA A 206 -14.39 -8.84 -9.37
CA ALA A 206 -14.53 -8.97 -10.83
C ALA A 206 -15.52 -10.06 -11.27
N GLU A 207 -15.70 -11.11 -10.47
CA GLU A 207 -16.75 -12.11 -10.69
C GLU A 207 -18.14 -11.51 -10.42
N MET A 208 -18.27 -10.68 -9.38
CA MET A 208 -19.53 -10.16 -8.86
C MET A 208 -20.04 -8.89 -9.56
N SER A 209 -19.17 -8.12 -10.23
CA SER A 209 -19.53 -6.88 -10.92
C SER A 209 -18.96 -6.81 -12.34
N ALA A 210 -19.79 -6.41 -13.31
CA ALA A 210 -19.36 -6.19 -14.69
C ALA A 210 -18.41 -4.99 -14.80
N THR A 211 -18.68 -3.92 -14.02
CA THR A 211 -17.81 -2.73 -13.91
C THR A 211 -16.44 -3.13 -13.41
N ALA A 212 -16.40 -3.90 -12.32
CA ALA A 212 -15.17 -4.43 -11.75
C ALA A 212 -14.40 -5.33 -12.72
N ARG A 213 -15.11 -6.19 -13.45
CA ARG A 213 -14.51 -7.08 -14.45
C ARG A 213 -13.80 -6.30 -15.55
N SER A 214 -14.44 -5.26 -16.08
CA SER A 214 -13.87 -4.40 -17.11
C SER A 214 -12.64 -3.66 -16.59
N ALA A 215 -12.74 -3.07 -15.39
CA ALA A 215 -11.63 -2.35 -14.77
C ALA A 215 -10.42 -3.26 -14.49
N VAL A 216 -10.66 -4.48 -14.01
CA VAL A 216 -9.61 -5.49 -13.81
C VAL A 216 -8.91 -5.84 -15.12
N ALA A 217 -9.67 -6.05 -16.19
CA ALA A 217 -9.12 -6.35 -17.51
C ALA A 217 -8.22 -5.22 -18.02
N GLU A 218 -8.66 -3.97 -17.86
CA GLU A 218 -7.88 -2.79 -18.23
C GLU A 218 -6.59 -2.65 -17.41
N VAL A 219 -6.64 -2.89 -16.10
CA VAL A 219 -5.45 -2.88 -15.22
C VAL A 219 -4.46 -3.97 -15.61
N ASN A 220 -4.92 -5.18 -15.94
CA ASN A 220 -4.06 -6.26 -16.41
C ASN A 220 -3.33 -5.85 -17.71
N ALA A 221 -4.09 -5.36 -18.69
CA ALA A 221 -3.55 -4.91 -19.97
C ALA A 221 -2.49 -3.82 -19.78
N ALA A 222 -2.75 -2.83 -18.91
CA ALA A 222 -1.81 -1.75 -18.62
C ALA A 222 -0.51 -2.23 -17.96
N LEU A 223 -0.59 -3.26 -17.11
CA LEU A 223 0.57 -3.80 -16.38
C LEU A 223 1.32 -4.89 -17.16
N GLY A 224 0.88 -5.25 -18.36
CA GLY A 224 1.43 -6.39 -19.11
C GLY A 224 1.28 -7.70 -18.36
N MET A 225 0.45 -7.73 -17.31
CA MET A 225 -0.02 -8.96 -16.69
C MET A 225 -1.01 -9.49 -17.71
N GLY A 226 -0.68 -10.58 -18.41
CA GLY A 226 -1.56 -11.16 -19.42
C GLY A 226 -3.00 -11.24 -18.88
N GLU A 227 -3.99 -11.12 -19.78
CA GLU A 227 -5.42 -11.20 -19.45
C GLU A 227 -5.62 -12.19 -18.30
N THR A 228 -6.21 -11.75 -17.17
CA THR A 228 -6.63 -12.68 -16.12
C THR A 228 -7.61 -13.64 -16.75
N ILE A 229 -7.08 -14.75 -17.21
CA ILE A 229 -7.82 -15.87 -17.73
C ILE A 229 -8.75 -16.30 -16.60
N THR A 230 -10.05 -16.31 -16.85
CA THR A 230 -11.02 -16.89 -15.93
C THR A 230 -10.92 -18.41 -15.96
N ARG A 231 -11.52 -19.14 -15.00
CA ARG A 231 -11.52 -20.63 -15.03
C ARG A 231 -12.10 -21.17 -16.34
N ASP A 232 -13.20 -20.59 -16.81
CA ASP A 232 -13.85 -20.99 -18.04
C ASP A 232 -12.99 -20.69 -19.27
N GLU A 233 -12.29 -19.56 -19.25
CA GLU A 233 -11.41 -19.16 -20.34
C GLU A 233 -10.11 -19.96 -20.35
N LEU A 234 -9.60 -20.37 -19.19
CA LEU A 234 -8.45 -21.27 -19.06
C LEU A 234 -8.80 -22.60 -19.71
N LEU A 235 -9.96 -23.15 -19.37
CA LEU A 235 -10.45 -24.39 -19.92
C LEU A 235 -10.66 -24.29 -21.43
N ALA A 236 -11.26 -23.20 -21.93
CA ALA A 236 -11.43 -22.98 -23.37
C ALA A 236 -10.09 -22.88 -24.13
N ARG A 237 -9.09 -22.22 -23.55
CA ARG A 237 -7.75 -22.09 -24.14
C ARG A 237 -6.95 -23.39 -24.07
N LEU A 238 -7.04 -24.15 -22.98
CA LEU A 238 -6.42 -25.48 -22.87
C LEU A 238 -6.97 -26.46 -23.92
N LYS A 239 -8.28 -26.40 -24.22
CA LYS A 239 -8.90 -27.21 -25.29
C LYS A 239 -8.43 -26.82 -26.69
N SER A 240 -8.00 -25.58 -26.89
CA SER A 240 -7.61 -25.04 -28.18
C SER A 240 -6.11 -24.81 -28.32
N ALA A 241 -5.32 -25.30 -27.35
CA ALA A 241 -3.87 -25.26 -27.39
C ALA A 241 -3.37 -26.01 -28.64
N LYS A 242 -2.49 -25.36 -29.41
CA LYS A 242 -2.03 -25.87 -30.71
C LYS A 242 -0.92 -26.90 -30.56
N ASP A 243 -0.15 -26.81 -29.48
CA ASP A 243 0.97 -27.69 -29.17
C ASP A 243 1.18 -27.81 -27.66
N ASP A 244 2.01 -28.78 -27.27
CA ASP A 244 2.35 -29.07 -25.88
C ASP A 244 3.03 -27.88 -25.19
N GLN A 245 3.75 -27.04 -25.93
CA GLN A 245 4.44 -25.87 -25.38
C GLN A 245 3.45 -24.77 -24.97
N GLU A 246 2.44 -24.50 -25.80
CA GLU A 246 1.33 -23.59 -25.49
C GLU A 246 0.50 -24.14 -24.33
N TRP A 247 0.28 -25.46 -24.28
CA TRP A 247 -0.43 -26.12 -23.19
C TRP A 247 0.29 -25.96 -21.86
N ASP A 248 1.60 -26.27 -21.80
CA ASP A 248 2.43 -26.13 -20.60
C ASP A 248 2.48 -24.68 -20.10
N ALA A 249 2.54 -23.72 -21.03
CA ALA A 249 2.51 -22.29 -20.70
C ALA A 249 1.16 -21.87 -20.10
N LEU A 250 0.05 -22.35 -20.65
CA LEU A 250 -1.30 -22.10 -20.13
C LEU A 250 -1.50 -22.74 -18.75
N VAL A 251 -1.01 -23.95 -18.52
CA VAL A 251 -1.06 -24.60 -17.21
C VAL A 251 -0.21 -23.88 -16.18
N ALA A 252 1.00 -23.44 -16.56
CA ALA A 252 1.86 -22.66 -15.67
C ALA A 252 1.23 -21.32 -15.28
N ALA A 253 0.63 -20.61 -16.24
CA ALA A 253 -0.04 -19.33 -16.01
C ALA A 253 -1.36 -19.49 -15.23
N GLY A 254 -2.12 -20.55 -15.52
CA GLY A 254 -3.43 -20.83 -14.93
C GLY A 254 -3.38 -21.65 -13.63
N ARG A 255 -2.20 -22.03 -13.14
CA ARG A 255 -2.03 -22.93 -11.99
C ARG A 255 -2.85 -22.57 -10.73
N PRO A 256 -3.00 -21.28 -10.35
CA PRO A 256 -3.85 -20.90 -9.22
C PRO A 256 -5.35 -21.19 -9.42
N LEU A 257 -5.79 -21.30 -10.68
CA LEU A 257 -7.18 -21.53 -11.09
C LEU A 257 -7.51 -23.03 -11.25
N LEU A 258 -6.49 -23.90 -11.26
CA LEU A 258 -6.63 -25.37 -11.31
C LEU A 258 -7.00 -25.94 -9.92
N ASP A 259 -8.13 -25.49 -9.41
CA ASP A 259 -8.67 -25.87 -8.10
C ASP A 259 -9.83 -26.86 -8.24
N TYR A 260 -10.43 -27.23 -7.10
CA TYR A 260 -11.53 -28.19 -7.07
C TYR A 260 -12.73 -27.74 -7.93
N ALA A 261 -13.05 -26.45 -7.98
CA ALA A 261 -14.15 -25.93 -8.78
C ALA A 261 -13.88 -26.05 -10.29
N PHE A 262 -12.63 -25.84 -10.71
CA PHE A 262 -12.21 -26.09 -12.08
C PHE A 262 -12.41 -27.55 -12.49
N PHE A 263 -11.96 -28.51 -11.67
CA PHE A 263 -12.12 -29.94 -11.99
C PHE A 263 -13.58 -30.40 -11.96
N GLN A 264 -14.42 -29.82 -11.11
CA GLN A 264 -15.87 -30.06 -11.15
C GLN A 264 -16.49 -29.57 -12.47
N ASN A 265 -16.14 -28.36 -12.93
CA ASN A 265 -16.61 -27.83 -14.21
C ASN A 265 -16.14 -28.70 -15.39
N LEU A 266 -14.85 -29.08 -15.40
CA LEU A 266 -14.30 -29.99 -16.40
C LEU A 266 -15.07 -31.33 -16.44
N THR A 267 -15.33 -31.93 -15.28
CA THR A 267 -16.09 -33.19 -15.16
C THR A 267 -17.50 -33.03 -15.71
N ALA A 268 -18.20 -31.95 -15.34
CA ALA A 268 -19.54 -31.68 -15.84
C ALA A 268 -19.58 -31.52 -17.38
N GLN A 269 -18.53 -30.95 -17.99
CA GLN A 269 -18.43 -30.84 -19.44
C GLN A 269 -18.09 -32.18 -20.13
N ILE A 270 -17.31 -33.05 -19.49
CA ILE A 270 -17.05 -34.42 -19.97
C ILE A 270 -18.35 -35.22 -19.97
N ASP A 271 -19.13 -35.13 -18.89
CA ASP A 271 -20.39 -35.87 -18.74
C ASP A 271 -21.48 -35.35 -19.70
N ALA A 272 -21.42 -34.07 -20.07
CA ALA A 272 -22.34 -33.43 -21.02
C ALA A 272 -21.89 -33.53 -22.49
N ALA A 273 -20.75 -34.18 -22.78
CA ALA A 273 -20.22 -34.26 -24.13
C ALA A 273 -21.14 -35.10 -25.06
N PRO A 274 -21.43 -34.62 -26.29
CA PRO A 274 -22.39 -35.26 -27.19
C PRO A 274 -21.88 -36.58 -27.80
N ASP A 275 -20.57 -36.84 -27.77
CA ASP A 275 -19.93 -38.04 -28.31
C ASP A 275 -18.64 -38.41 -27.56
N ALA A 276 -18.18 -39.64 -27.81
CA ALA A 276 -17.03 -40.23 -27.12
C ALA A 276 -15.68 -39.58 -27.48
N ASP A 277 -15.56 -38.99 -28.68
CA ASP A 277 -14.33 -38.33 -29.12
C ASP A 277 -14.18 -36.97 -28.42
N THR A 278 -15.28 -36.23 -28.28
CA THR A 278 -15.33 -34.97 -27.53
C THR A 278 -15.06 -35.18 -26.04
N ALA A 279 -15.55 -36.28 -25.46
CA ALA A 279 -15.25 -36.66 -24.08
C ALA A 279 -13.78 -37.07 -23.88
N ALA A 280 -13.15 -37.69 -24.89
CA ALA A 280 -11.76 -38.13 -24.83
C ALA A 280 -10.75 -36.97 -24.90
N GLN A 281 -11.07 -35.89 -25.63
CA GLN A 281 -10.24 -34.68 -25.70
C GLN A 281 -10.16 -33.89 -24.38
N LEU A 282 -11.05 -34.17 -23.43
CA LEU A 282 -11.16 -33.47 -22.15
C LEU A 282 -10.54 -34.26 -20.97
N ARG A 283 -10.09 -35.50 -21.21
CA ARG A 283 -9.46 -36.38 -20.22
C ARG A 283 -7.94 -36.28 -20.27
#